data_AF-A0A842STL4-F1
#
_entry.id   AF-A0A842STL4-F1
#
_cell.length_a   1.000
_cell.length_b   1.000
_cell.length_c   1.000
_cell.angle_alpha   90.00
_cell.angle_beta   90.00
_cell.angle_gamma   90.00
#
_symmetry.space_group_name_H-M   'P 1'
#
loop_
_entity.id
_entity.type
_entity.pdbx_description
1 polymer ?
#
loop_
_entity_poly.entity_id
_entity_poly.type
_entity_poly.pdbx_seq_one_letter_code
_entity_poly.pdbx_strand_id
1 'polypeptide(L)'
;MLGPEAIAELEKQQYRILGDNKHSAVKVCGWTKNMLRGKGGCYKLKFYGIRSHQCLQMTTSMSCANRCVFCWRGRKAPVAKKWRWGMDEPEDIIKGALDAQEHLLYGFGGHPTADKQLYEESKEVRHVALSLSGEPITYPRINEVVAGFHKRGISTFMVTNAQYTDEIRDLAPVTQLYLSVDAPSKDLLKKIDKPLFPDYWERFLGSLDGLAKKKGRTTIRITAIKGMNMVSPEGYAELVRRGDPDFVEVKAYMFVGASRQVLSIKNMPYHDEVKAFAEAILAHLPGYALADEHKPSRVVLLAKKQYYDEARKSWETWIDFNAFFQRWAAYEAGECRDIPSEECSVRWTSAHAARDLEVAEGDIEEKDLD
;
A
#
# COMPACT_ATOMS: atom_id res chain seq x y z
N MET A 1 1.67 -4.67 23.46
CA MET A 1 0.42 -4.73 22.68
C MET A 1 0.01 -6.17 22.45
N LEU A 2 0.78 -6.96 21.69
CA LEU A 2 0.47 -8.37 21.45
C LEU A 2 0.87 -9.24 22.66
N GLY A 3 0.03 -10.23 22.99
CA GLY A 3 0.35 -11.23 24.00
C GLY A 3 1.16 -12.40 23.43
N PRO A 4 1.80 -13.24 24.27
CA PRO A 4 2.71 -14.30 23.82
C PRO A 4 2.11 -15.29 22.81
N GLU A 5 0.87 -15.75 23.02
CA GLU A 5 0.17 -16.67 22.10
C GLU A 5 0.00 -16.06 20.69
N ALA A 6 -0.36 -14.77 20.63
CA ALA A 6 -0.54 -14.06 19.37
C ALA A 6 0.80 -13.85 18.64
N ILE A 7 1.87 -13.58 19.39
CA ILE A 7 3.23 -13.45 18.82
C ILE A 7 3.66 -14.78 18.21
N ALA A 8 3.57 -15.88 18.96
CA ALA A 8 3.97 -17.21 18.48
C ALA A 8 3.21 -17.62 17.21
N GLU A 9 1.92 -17.29 17.12
CA GLU A 9 1.12 -17.59 15.93
C GLU A 9 1.51 -16.73 14.71
N LEU A 10 1.82 -15.45 14.93
CA LEU A 10 2.31 -14.56 13.87
C LEU A 10 3.71 -14.97 13.39
N GLU A 11 4.58 -15.43 14.28
CA GLU A 11 5.93 -15.91 13.93
C GLU A 11 5.90 -17.16 13.05
N LYS A 12 4.94 -18.09 13.27
CA LYS A 12 4.69 -19.22 12.36
C LYS A 12 4.32 -18.75 10.95
N GLN A 13 3.63 -17.62 10.84
CA GLN A 13 3.28 -16.96 9.58
C GLN A 13 4.41 -16.07 9.05
N GLN A 14 5.62 -16.20 9.60
CA GLN A 14 6.85 -15.50 9.25
C GLN A 14 6.85 -13.99 9.55
N TYR A 15 5.98 -13.52 10.45
CA TYR A 15 6.13 -12.17 11.00
C TYR A 15 7.36 -12.11 11.92
N ARG A 16 7.94 -10.93 12.02
CA ARG A 16 8.90 -10.54 13.06
C ARG A 16 8.31 -9.36 13.81
N ILE A 17 8.03 -9.57 15.09
CA ILE A 17 7.45 -8.54 15.95
C ILE A 17 8.57 -7.66 16.48
N LEU A 18 8.40 -6.34 16.37
CA LEU A 18 9.43 -5.36 16.71
C LEU A 18 9.13 -4.66 18.03
N GLY A 19 10.19 -4.12 18.64
CA GLY A 19 10.15 -3.27 19.83
C GLY A 19 9.74 -4.01 21.10
N ASP A 20 9.79 -3.33 22.24
CA ASP A 20 9.43 -3.89 23.55
C ASP A 20 7.92 -3.91 23.75
N ASN A 21 7.24 -2.93 23.16
CA ASN A 21 5.79 -2.80 23.26
C ASN A 21 5.04 -3.67 22.23
N LYS A 22 5.76 -4.40 21.35
CA LYS A 22 5.21 -5.45 20.47
C LYS A 22 4.03 -4.97 19.63
N HIS A 23 4.12 -3.74 19.10
CA HIS A 23 3.06 -3.12 18.31
C HIS A 23 3.38 -3.03 16.81
N SER A 24 4.65 -3.15 16.45
CA SER A 24 5.15 -3.08 15.08
C SER A 24 5.57 -4.47 14.59
N ALA A 25 5.57 -4.69 13.27
CA ALA A 25 6.01 -5.95 12.69
C ALA A 25 6.52 -5.82 11.25
N VAL A 26 7.35 -6.78 10.83
CA VAL A 26 7.84 -6.98 9.45
C VAL A 26 7.45 -8.38 8.99
N LYS A 27 7.20 -8.53 7.69
CA LYS A 27 7.09 -9.84 7.02
C LYS A 27 7.61 -9.68 5.58
N VAL A 28 8.36 -10.66 5.09
CA VAL A 28 8.80 -10.67 3.70
C VAL A 28 7.61 -10.93 2.77
N CYS A 29 7.42 -10.04 1.79
CA CYS A 29 6.37 -10.18 0.79
C CYS A 29 6.64 -11.39 -0.12
N GLY A 30 5.60 -12.12 -0.51
CA GLY A 30 5.73 -13.22 -1.50
C GLY A 30 6.40 -12.76 -2.81
N TRP A 31 6.12 -11.53 -3.24
CA TRP A 31 6.76 -10.95 -4.43
C TRP A 31 8.25 -10.64 -4.27
N THR A 32 8.70 -10.32 -3.05
CA THR A 32 10.13 -10.21 -2.74
C THR A 32 10.78 -11.58 -2.93
N LYS A 33 10.17 -12.65 -2.39
CA LYS A 33 10.67 -14.02 -2.58
C LYS A 33 10.68 -14.45 -4.05
N ASN A 34 9.66 -14.10 -4.83
CA ASN A 34 9.57 -14.41 -6.26
C ASN A 34 10.67 -13.71 -7.05
N MET A 35 10.83 -12.40 -6.84
CA MET A 35 11.83 -11.61 -7.54
C MET A 35 13.25 -12.08 -7.20
N LEU A 36 13.53 -12.38 -5.93
CA LEU A 36 14.80 -12.97 -5.49
C LEU A 36 15.09 -14.34 -6.12
N ARG A 37 14.06 -15.06 -6.59
CA ARG A 37 14.18 -16.36 -7.26
C ARG A 37 14.11 -16.26 -8.79
N GLY A 38 14.21 -15.05 -9.35
CA GLY A 38 14.11 -14.82 -10.79
C GLY A 38 12.72 -15.07 -11.39
N LYS A 39 11.66 -15.17 -10.57
CA LYS A 39 10.28 -15.43 -11.03
C LYS A 39 9.48 -14.16 -11.40
N GLY A 40 10.13 -13.00 -11.47
CA GLY A 40 9.50 -11.72 -11.78
C GLY A 40 9.12 -10.86 -10.56
N GLY A 41 8.86 -9.57 -10.82
CA GLY A 41 8.53 -8.56 -9.82
C GLY A 41 7.03 -8.35 -9.60
N CYS A 42 6.65 -7.63 -8.55
CA CYS A 42 5.23 -7.31 -8.30
C CYS A 42 4.66 -6.27 -9.27
N TYR A 43 3.33 -6.15 -9.31
CA TYR A 43 2.63 -5.14 -10.11
C TYR A 43 3.12 -3.70 -9.87
N LYS A 44 3.66 -3.39 -8.68
CA LYS A 44 4.19 -2.06 -8.37
C LYS A 44 5.50 -1.74 -9.10
N LEU A 45 6.26 -2.75 -9.53
CA LEU A 45 7.37 -2.55 -10.46
C LEU A 45 6.83 -2.01 -11.78
N LYS A 46 5.82 -2.69 -12.33
CA LYS A 46 5.18 -2.31 -13.59
C LYS A 46 4.54 -0.92 -13.52
N PHE A 47 3.78 -0.64 -12.46
CA PHE A 47 3.02 0.60 -12.34
C PHE A 47 3.87 1.81 -11.95
N TYR A 48 4.87 1.63 -11.07
CA TYR A 48 5.53 2.74 -10.39
C TYR A 48 7.06 2.64 -10.35
N GLY A 49 7.66 1.61 -10.92
CA GLY A 49 9.12 1.37 -10.86
C GLY A 49 9.62 0.82 -9.52
N ILE A 50 8.74 0.28 -8.67
CA ILE A 50 9.09 -0.22 -7.33
C ILE A 50 9.60 -1.66 -7.40
N ARG A 51 10.87 -1.87 -7.11
CA ARG A 51 11.52 -3.19 -7.10
C ARG A 51 11.19 -3.94 -5.80
N SER A 52 10.50 -5.08 -5.88
CA SER A 52 10.02 -5.79 -4.69
C SER A 52 11.13 -6.46 -3.87
N HIS A 53 12.29 -6.79 -4.46
CA HIS A 53 13.43 -7.32 -3.69
C HIS A 53 14.06 -6.29 -2.75
N GLN A 54 13.93 -4.99 -3.04
CA GLN A 54 14.39 -3.88 -2.19
C GLN A 54 13.28 -3.25 -1.35
N CYS A 55 12.11 -3.90 -1.27
CA CYS A 55 10.95 -3.42 -0.52
C CYS A 55 10.85 -4.10 0.86
N LEU A 56 10.89 -3.30 1.91
CA LEU A 56 10.57 -3.66 3.29
C LEU A 56 9.04 -3.56 3.49
N GLN A 57 8.36 -4.66 3.79
CA GLN A 57 6.94 -4.63 4.16
C GLN A 57 6.79 -4.66 5.67
N MET A 58 6.17 -3.62 6.24
CA MET A 58 6.03 -3.48 7.68
C MET A 58 4.72 -2.82 8.12
N THR A 59 4.52 -2.75 9.42
CA THR A 59 3.51 -1.91 10.08
C THR A 59 4.06 -1.36 11.39
N THR A 60 3.65 -0.15 11.73
CA THR A 60 3.90 0.51 13.02
C THR A 60 2.80 0.22 14.04
N SER A 61 1.69 -0.41 13.62
CA SER A 61 0.55 -0.71 14.47
C SER A 61 -0.17 -1.96 13.99
N MET A 62 -0.09 -3.05 14.75
CA MET A 62 -0.81 -4.29 14.48
C MET A 62 -2.32 -4.20 14.77
N SER A 63 -2.77 -3.09 15.35
CA SER A 63 -4.18 -2.83 15.63
C SER A 63 -4.85 -2.03 14.52
N CYS A 64 -6.16 -2.20 14.36
CA CYS A 64 -6.96 -1.49 13.36
C CYS A 64 -8.33 -1.13 13.94
N ALA A 65 -8.99 -0.12 13.38
CA ALA A 65 -10.38 0.20 13.70
C ALA A 65 -11.41 -0.59 12.88
N ASN A 66 -10.98 -1.45 11.96
CA ASN A 66 -11.87 -2.22 11.08
C ASN A 66 -11.73 -3.74 11.29
N ARG A 67 -12.81 -4.45 11.00
CA ARG A 67 -12.91 -5.92 10.99
C ARG A 67 -13.33 -6.41 9.59
N CYS A 68 -12.63 -5.93 8.57
CA CYS A 68 -13.03 -6.17 7.18
C CYS A 68 -13.18 -7.68 6.89
N VAL A 69 -14.22 -8.03 6.12
CA VAL A 69 -14.52 -9.42 5.76
C VAL A 69 -13.41 -10.11 4.95
N PHE A 70 -12.62 -9.30 4.24
CA PHE A 70 -11.51 -9.74 3.40
C PHE A 70 -10.13 -9.61 4.09
N CYS A 71 -10.07 -9.14 5.34
CA CYS A 71 -8.79 -8.94 6.03
C CYS A 71 -8.17 -10.31 6.36
N TRP A 72 -6.87 -10.47 6.07
CA TRP A 72 -6.12 -11.68 6.43
C TRP A 72 -5.98 -11.88 7.94
N ARG A 73 -6.21 -10.84 8.75
CA ARG A 73 -6.09 -10.90 10.21
C ARG A 73 -7.24 -11.69 10.81
N GLY A 74 -6.91 -12.65 11.68
CA GLY A 74 -7.92 -13.40 12.43
C GLY A 74 -8.74 -12.53 13.40
N ARG A 75 -9.86 -13.08 13.88
CA ARG A 75 -10.74 -12.40 14.86
C ARG A 75 -10.02 -12.03 16.16
N LYS A 76 -8.96 -12.75 16.53
CA LYS A 76 -8.12 -12.47 17.71
C LYS A 76 -7.19 -11.25 17.53
N ALA A 77 -6.99 -10.75 16.30
CA ALA A 77 -6.12 -9.59 16.09
C ALA A 77 -6.62 -8.35 16.85
N PRO A 78 -5.72 -7.51 17.39
CA PRO A 78 -6.11 -6.39 18.21
C PRO A 78 -6.90 -5.37 17.39
N VAL A 79 -7.92 -4.77 18.00
CA VAL A 79 -8.67 -3.65 17.44
C VAL A 79 -8.85 -2.55 18.45
N ALA A 80 -8.75 -1.31 17.99
CA ALA A 80 -8.92 -0.10 18.78
C ALA A 80 -9.26 1.07 17.86
N LYS A 81 -9.94 2.07 18.43
CA LYS A 81 -10.26 3.34 17.76
C LYS A 81 -9.16 4.40 17.92
N LYS A 82 -8.30 4.22 18.94
CA LYS A 82 -7.22 5.16 19.31
C LYS A 82 -6.04 4.37 19.85
N TRP A 83 -4.85 4.96 19.77
CA TRP A 83 -3.66 4.43 20.41
C TRP A 83 -3.85 4.34 21.92
N ARG A 84 -3.49 3.19 22.52
CA ARG A 84 -3.63 2.94 23.96
C ARG A 84 -2.57 2.00 24.53
N TRP A 85 -1.49 1.79 23.78
CA TRP A 85 -0.43 0.86 24.13
C TRP A 85 0.82 1.65 24.53
N GLY A 86 1.75 0.99 25.23
CA GLY A 86 3.10 1.52 25.31
C GLY A 86 3.67 1.71 23.90
N MET A 87 4.54 2.71 23.75
CA MET A 87 5.00 3.21 22.47
C MET A 87 6.52 3.01 22.40
N ASP A 88 6.97 2.29 21.38
CA ASP A 88 8.40 2.17 21.05
C ASP A 88 8.86 3.45 20.33
N GLU A 89 10.14 3.80 20.45
CA GLU A 89 10.72 4.98 19.79
C GLU A 89 10.76 4.80 18.26
N PRO A 90 10.51 5.85 17.45
CA PRO A 90 10.52 5.77 15.99
C PRO A 90 11.80 5.15 15.41
N GLU A 91 12.95 5.55 15.94
CA GLU A 91 14.27 5.09 15.48
C GLU A 91 14.49 3.60 15.79
N ASP A 92 14.03 3.11 16.94
CA ASP A 92 14.12 1.70 17.31
C ASP A 92 13.22 0.83 16.42
N ILE A 93 12.04 1.35 16.06
CA ILE A 93 11.14 0.70 15.10
C ILE A 93 11.81 0.60 13.73
N ILE A 94 12.46 1.66 13.25
CA ILE A 94 13.14 1.69 11.94
C ILE A 94 14.30 0.69 11.93
N LYS A 95 15.21 0.77 12.91
CA LYS A 95 16.36 -0.13 13.02
C LYS A 95 15.92 -1.58 13.12
N GLY A 96 15.00 -1.88 14.04
CA GLY A 96 14.46 -3.22 14.20
C GLY A 96 13.81 -3.75 12.92
N ALA A 97 13.17 -2.88 12.12
CA ALA A 97 12.57 -3.30 10.85
C ALA A 97 13.61 -3.63 9.77
N LEU A 98 14.67 -2.81 9.66
CA LEU A 98 15.77 -3.05 8.72
C LEU A 98 16.53 -4.33 9.09
N ASP A 99 16.89 -4.48 10.37
CA ASP A 99 17.57 -5.66 10.87
C ASP A 99 16.72 -6.93 10.64
N ALA A 100 15.43 -6.88 10.98
CA ALA A 100 14.53 -8.01 10.78
C ALA A 100 14.40 -8.40 9.30
N GLN A 101 14.36 -7.43 8.39
CA GLN A 101 14.31 -7.68 6.95
C GLN A 101 15.58 -8.36 6.45
N GLU A 102 16.76 -7.86 6.84
CA GLU A 102 18.04 -8.48 6.50
C GLU A 102 18.09 -9.94 6.96
N HIS A 103 17.73 -10.20 8.22
CA HIS A 103 17.70 -11.55 8.79
C HIS A 103 16.71 -12.47 8.07
N LEU A 104 15.54 -11.95 7.68
CA LEU A 104 14.54 -12.73 6.95
C LEU A 104 14.99 -13.08 5.52
N LEU A 105 15.85 -12.26 4.92
CA LEU A 105 16.37 -12.49 3.57
C LEU A 105 17.67 -13.29 3.53
N TYR A 106 18.42 -13.38 4.64
CA TYR A 106 19.73 -14.05 4.72
C TYR A 106 19.76 -15.46 4.09
N GLY A 107 18.69 -16.24 4.27
CA GLY A 107 18.58 -17.60 3.72
C GLY A 107 18.59 -17.67 2.19
N PHE A 108 18.26 -16.57 1.48
CA PHE A 108 18.27 -16.54 0.01
C PHE A 108 19.68 -16.59 -0.58
N GLY A 109 20.71 -16.13 0.15
CA GLY A 109 22.08 -16.10 -0.36
C GLY A 109 22.67 -17.48 -0.70
N GLY A 110 22.16 -18.54 -0.06
CA GLY A 110 22.52 -19.93 -0.35
C GLY A 110 21.46 -20.71 -1.10
N HIS A 111 20.34 -20.08 -1.49
CA HIS A 111 19.21 -20.80 -2.07
C HIS A 111 19.48 -21.17 -3.55
N PRO A 112 19.27 -22.42 -3.99
CA PRO A 112 19.68 -22.88 -5.33
C PRO A 112 19.06 -22.13 -6.51
N THR A 113 17.90 -21.52 -6.29
CA THR A 113 17.16 -20.76 -7.33
C THR A 113 17.24 -19.26 -7.12
N ALA A 114 18.00 -18.77 -6.14
CA ALA A 114 18.15 -17.35 -5.94
C ALA A 114 19.03 -16.72 -7.03
N ASP A 115 18.58 -15.58 -7.54
CA ASP A 115 19.40 -14.73 -8.39
C ASP A 115 20.41 -13.99 -7.51
N LYS A 116 21.70 -14.16 -7.81
CA LYS A 116 22.80 -13.62 -7.00
C LYS A 116 22.85 -12.10 -7.03
N GLN A 117 22.56 -11.49 -8.18
CA GLN A 117 22.59 -10.04 -8.32
C GLN A 117 21.41 -9.43 -7.55
N LEU A 118 20.20 -9.97 -7.75
CA LEU A 118 19.02 -9.47 -7.03
C LEU A 118 19.13 -9.69 -5.52
N TYR A 119 19.76 -10.79 -5.08
CA TYR A 119 20.06 -11.00 -3.67
C TYR A 119 21.02 -9.92 -3.12
N GLU A 120 22.11 -9.61 -3.83
CA GLU A 120 23.04 -8.57 -3.39
C GLU A 120 22.35 -7.20 -3.32
N GLU A 121 21.55 -6.84 -4.34
CA GLU A 121 20.75 -5.62 -4.35
C GLU A 121 19.74 -5.56 -3.19
N SER A 122 19.20 -6.71 -2.76
CA SER A 122 18.17 -6.78 -1.70
C SER A 122 18.68 -6.42 -0.30
N LYS A 123 20.00 -6.41 -0.11
CA LYS A 123 20.63 -5.96 1.15
C LYS A 123 20.45 -4.46 1.36
N GLU A 124 20.25 -3.69 0.28
CA GLU A 124 19.91 -2.28 0.34
C GLU A 124 18.39 -2.10 0.22
N VAL A 125 17.73 -1.80 1.33
CA VAL A 125 16.31 -1.42 1.32
C VAL A 125 16.17 -0.05 0.66
N ARG A 126 15.36 0.04 -0.39
CA ARG A 126 15.05 1.29 -1.13
C ARG A 126 13.64 1.79 -0.89
N HIS A 127 12.74 0.89 -0.48
CA HIS A 127 11.33 1.18 -0.33
C HIS A 127 10.78 0.57 0.97
N VAL A 128 9.89 1.29 1.66
CA VAL A 128 9.12 0.75 2.77
C VAL A 128 7.62 0.84 2.49
N ALA A 129 6.96 -0.30 2.58
CA ALA A 129 5.51 -0.43 2.49
C ALA A 129 4.93 -0.55 3.92
N LEU A 130 4.39 0.57 4.41
CA LEU A 130 3.60 0.66 5.64
C LEU A 130 2.19 0.15 5.34
N SER A 131 2.06 -1.17 5.20
CA SER A 131 0.84 -1.82 4.73
C SER A 131 0.72 -3.30 5.12
N LEU A 132 1.48 -3.78 6.10
CA LEU A 132 1.53 -5.21 6.43
C LEU A 132 0.25 -5.71 7.13
N SER A 133 -0.13 -5.09 8.25
CA SER A 133 -1.29 -5.48 9.03
C SER A 133 -1.63 -4.37 10.00
N GLY A 134 -2.88 -4.36 10.47
CA GLY A 134 -3.36 -3.30 11.34
C GLY A 134 -3.55 -1.99 10.57
N GLU A 135 -3.24 -0.87 11.21
CA GLU A 135 -3.45 0.47 10.67
C GLU A 135 -2.26 1.37 11.07
N PRO A 136 -1.25 1.52 10.21
CA PRO A 136 0.03 2.13 10.58
C PRO A 136 -0.10 3.62 10.94
N ILE A 137 -1.06 4.33 10.35
CA ILE A 137 -1.25 5.77 10.61
C ILE A 137 -1.66 6.07 12.06
N THR A 138 -2.11 5.05 12.81
CA THR A 138 -2.50 5.20 14.22
C THR A 138 -1.31 5.37 15.18
N TYR A 139 -0.08 5.08 14.74
CA TYR A 139 1.10 5.30 15.56
C TYR A 139 1.30 6.82 15.78
N PRO A 140 1.27 7.33 17.03
CA PRO A 140 1.21 8.77 17.28
C PRO A 140 2.38 9.58 16.70
N ARG A 141 3.55 8.97 16.54
CA ARG A 141 4.78 9.59 15.99
C ARG A 141 5.07 9.14 14.56
N ILE A 142 4.04 8.83 13.77
CA ILE A 142 4.19 8.27 12.41
C ILE A 142 5.01 9.18 11.47
N ASN A 143 4.89 10.51 11.62
CA ASN A 143 5.67 11.45 10.82
C ASN A 143 7.18 11.33 11.07
N GLU A 144 7.60 11.00 12.29
CA GLU A 144 9.02 10.78 12.61
C GLU A 144 9.54 9.47 12.01
N VAL A 145 8.69 8.43 11.94
CA VAL A 145 9.03 7.18 11.24
C VAL A 145 9.20 7.45 9.74
N VAL A 146 8.28 8.18 9.13
CA VAL A 146 8.35 8.56 7.71
C VAL A 146 9.62 9.36 7.41
N ALA A 147 9.87 10.41 8.18
CA ALA A 147 11.06 11.25 8.03
C ALA A 147 12.36 10.43 8.25
N GLY A 148 12.36 9.52 9.23
CA GLY A 148 13.50 8.65 9.50
C GLY A 148 13.84 7.72 8.35
N PHE A 149 12.84 7.22 7.60
CA PHE A 149 13.08 6.47 6.36
C PHE A 149 13.58 7.38 5.23
N HIS A 150 12.99 8.56 5.03
CA HIS A 150 13.42 9.49 3.98
C HIS A 150 14.85 9.99 4.17
N LYS A 151 15.27 10.26 5.41
CA LYS A 151 16.66 10.61 5.76
C LYS A 151 17.67 9.55 5.33
N ARG A 152 17.23 8.29 5.20
CA ARG A 152 18.03 7.14 4.75
C ARG A 152 17.93 6.88 3.25
N GLY A 153 17.24 7.74 2.49
CA GLY A 153 16.98 7.50 1.06
C GLY A 153 15.99 6.37 0.80
N ILE A 154 15.13 6.04 1.77
CA ILE A 154 14.13 4.97 1.66
C ILE A 154 12.75 5.59 1.41
N SER A 155 12.14 5.30 0.27
CA SER A 155 10.84 5.87 -0.10
C SER A 155 9.70 5.21 0.68
N THR A 156 8.64 5.95 1.01
CA THR A 156 7.57 5.47 1.91
C THR A 156 6.23 5.34 1.18
N PHE A 157 5.59 4.17 1.36
CA PHE A 157 4.28 3.85 0.79
C PHE A 157 3.32 3.53 1.94
N MET A 158 2.39 4.42 2.21
CA MET A 158 1.46 4.25 3.34
C MET A 158 0.08 3.84 2.85
N VAL A 159 -0.47 2.78 3.44
CA VAL A 159 -1.85 2.35 3.18
C VAL A 159 -2.68 2.52 4.45
N THR A 160 -3.82 3.19 4.32
CA THR A 160 -4.77 3.39 5.41
C THR A 160 -6.20 2.99 5.01
N ASN A 161 -7.01 2.62 5.99
CA ASN A 161 -8.40 2.22 5.85
C ASN A 161 -9.41 3.38 5.76
N ALA A 162 -8.92 4.63 5.68
CA ALA A 162 -9.75 5.83 5.59
C ALA A 162 -10.72 6.01 6.78
N GLN A 163 -10.29 5.77 8.02
CA GLN A 163 -11.08 6.06 9.24
C GLN A 163 -10.47 7.15 10.13
N TYR A 164 -9.29 7.64 9.78
CA TYR A 164 -8.44 8.49 10.60
C TYR A 164 -8.22 9.84 9.91
N THR A 165 -9.29 10.63 9.81
CA THR A 165 -9.33 11.88 9.04
C THR A 165 -8.29 12.89 9.49
N ASP A 166 -8.12 13.07 10.80
CA ASP A 166 -7.16 14.02 11.36
C ASP A 166 -5.73 13.57 11.10
N GLU A 167 -5.44 12.30 11.33
CA GLU A 167 -4.12 11.72 11.08
C GLU A 167 -3.78 11.76 9.59
N ILE A 168 -4.75 11.51 8.70
CA ILE A 168 -4.56 11.69 7.25
C ILE A 168 -4.25 13.14 6.95
N ARG A 169 -4.98 14.12 7.49
CA ARG A 169 -4.71 15.55 7.25
C ARG A 169 -3.29 15.92 7.70
N ASP A 170 -2.90 15.48 8.89
CA ASP A 170 -1.67 15.89 9.57
C ASP A 170 -0.43 15.05 9.16
N LEU A 171 -0.63 13.99 8.36
CA LEU A 171 0.45 13.18 7.80
C LEU A 171 1.37 14.02 6.89
N ALA A 172 2.66 14.03 7.19
CA ALA A 172 3.71 14.61 6.35
C ALA A 172 3.74 13.92 4.97
N PRO A 173 4.29 14.56 3.93
CA PRO A 173 4.41 13.93 2.62
C PRO A 173 5.08 12.55 2.70
N VAL A 174 4.36 11.51 2.30
CA VAL A 174 4.93 10.19 1.98
C VAL A 174 5.22 10.12 0.49
N THR A 175 6.00 9.13 0.03
CA THR A 175 6.27 8.97 -1.41
C THR A 175 4.99 8.66 -2.19
N GLN A 176 4.11 7.81 -1.65
CA GLN A 176 2.75 7.64 -2.17
C GLN A 176 1.79 7.21 -1.06
N LEU A 177 0.66 7.93 -0.93
CA LEU A 177 -0.39 7.65 0.04
C LEU A 177 -1.54 6.88 -0.61
N TYR A 178 -1.98 5.80 0.03
CA TYR A 178 -3.07 4.95 -0.40
C TYR A 178 -4.24 5.00 0.60
N LEU A 179 -5.44 5.30 0.11
CA LEU A 179 -6.68 5.05 0.83
C LEU A 179 -7.37 3.82 0.27
N SER A 180 -7.74 2.90 1.15
CA SER A 180 -8.56 1.75 0.78
C SER A 180 -10.02 2.18 0.72
N VAL A 181 -10.66 1.99 -0.45
CA VAL A 181 -12.06 2.33 -0.70
C VAL A 181 -12.76 1.05 -1.13
N ASP A 182 -13.25 0.32 -0.15
CA ASP A 182 -13.74 -1.05 -0.37
C ASP A 182 -15.27 -1.13 -0.52
N ALA A 183 -15.98 0.00 -0.49
CA ALA A 183 -17.42 0.07 -0.70
C ALA A 183 -17.88 1.45 -1.25
N PRO A 184 -18.89 1.50 -2.15
CA PRO A 184 -19.39 2.74 -2.74
C PRO A 184 -20.47 3.43 -1.89
N SER A 185 -20.92 2.81 -0.78
CA SER A 185 -22.02 3.33 0.03
C SER A 185 -21.85 3.04 1.52
N LYS A 186 -22.53 3.84 2.36
CA LYS A 186 -22.52 3.71 3.83
C LYS A 186 -22.86 2.29 4.30
N ASP A 187 -23.95 1.73 3.78
CA ASP A 187 -24.40 0.39 4.18
C ASP A 187 -23.44 -0.71 3.76
N LEU A 188 -22.86 -0.60 2.56
CA LEU A 188 -21.92 -1.60 2.07
C LEU A 188 -20.58 -1.50 2.81
N LEU A 189 -20.11 -0.29 3.13
CA LEU A 189 -18.91 -0.08 3.95
C LEU A 189 -19.08 -0.72 5.33
N LYS A 190 -20.25 -0.56 5.97
CA LYS A 190 -20.53 -1.22 7.26
C LYS A 190 -20.48 -2.74 7.16
N LYS A 191 -21.02 -3.32 6.09
CA LYS A 191 -21.06 -4.77 5.87
C LYS A 191 -19.68 -5.36 5.59
N ILE A 192 -18.87 -4.64 4.80
CA ILE A 192 -17.60 -5.11 4.29
C ILE A 192 -16.47 -4.81 5.26
N ASP A 193 -16.30 -3.55 5.66
CA ASP A 193 -15.17 -3.12 6.48
C ASP A 193 -15.41 -3.32 7.97
N LYS A 194 -16.68 -3.40 8.37
CA LYS A 194 -17.10 -3.56 9.77
C LYS A 194 -16.32 -2.62 10.72
N PRO A 195 -16.39 -1.31 10.49
CA PRO A 195 -15.68 -0.32 11.28
C PRO A 195 -16.21 -0.28 12.72
N LEU A 196 -15.31 0.03 13.67
CA LEU A 196 -15.64 0.22 15.09
C LEU A 196 -16.21 1.61 15.41
N PHE A 197 -15.97 2.57 14.53
CA PHE A 197 -16.47 3.93 14.67
C PHE A 197 -17.98 3.98 14.36
N PRO A 198 -18.81 4.66 15.17
CA PRO A 198 -20.22 4.86 14.84
C PRO A 198 -20.41 5.86 13.68
N ASP A 199 -19.52 6.84 13.58
CA ASP A 199 -19.39 7.90 12.57
C ASP A 199 -18.48 7.48 11.40
N TYR A 200 -18.41 6.17 11.13
CA TYR A 200 -17.46 5.58 10.18
C TYR A 200 -17.58 6.11 8.75
N TRP A 201 -18.80 6.49 8.33
CA TRP A 201 -19.04 6.99 6.98
C TRP A 201 -18.57 8.44 6.85
N GLU A 202 -18.87 9.26 7.84
CA GLU A 202 -18.45 10.65 7.90
C GLU A 202 -16.91 10.75 7.98
N ARG A 203 -16.26 9.86 8.74
CA ARG A 203 -14.79 9.70 8.76
C ARG A 203 -14.22 9.24 7.43
N PHE A 204 -14.88 8.30 6.78
CA PHE A 204 -14.49 7.81 5.46
C PHE A 204 -14.51 8.93 4.42
N LEU A 205 -15.60 9.66 4.37
CA LEU A 205 -15.77 10.82 3.51
C LEU A 205 -14.76 11.95 3.83
N GLY A 206 -14.55 12.26 5.10
CA GLY A 206 -13.54 13.25 5.52
C GLY A 206 -12.11 12.81 5.19
N SER A 207 -11.82 11.51 5.22
CA SER A 207 -10.52 10.96 4.80
C SER A 207 -10.28 11.15 3.31
N LEU A 208 -11.31 10.99 2.46
CA LEU A 208 -11.23 11.32 1.03
C LEU A 208 -10.97 12.83 0.83
N ASP A 209 -11.67 13.69 1.57
CA ASP A 209 -11.41 15.14 1.50
C ASP A 209 -9.97 15.49 1.94
N GLY A 210 -9.44 14.76 2.92
CA GLY A 210 -8.05 14.86 3.35
C GLY A 210 -7.06 14.42 2.28
N LEU A 211 -7.36 13.34 1.56
CA LEU A 211 -6.57 12.84 0.43
C LEU A 211 -6.47 13.88 -0.69
N ALA A 212 -7.60 14.47 -1.08
CA ALA A 212 -7.66 15.46 -2.16
C ALA A 212 -6.78 16.70 -1.90
N LYS A 213 -6.54 17.02 -0.62
CA LYS A 213 -5.69 18.15 -0.20
C LYS A 213 -4.21 17.80 -0.12
N LYS A 214 -3.81 16.54 -0.35
CA LYS A 214 -2.41 16.15 -0.30
C LYS A 214 -1.65 16.69 -1.51
N LYS A 215 -0.43 17.17 -1.24
CA LYS A 215 0.51 17.67 -2.25
C LYS A 215 1.46 16.59 -2.80
N GLY A 216 1.46 15.40 -2.20
CA GLY A 216 2.23 14.24 -2.66
C GLY A 216 1.42 13.35 -3.60
N ARG A 217 2.02 12.24 -4.05
CA ARG A 217 1.33 11.25 -4.89
C ARG A 217 0.27 10.49 -4.10
N THR A 218 -0.91 10.35 -4.68
CA THR A 218 -2.09 9.78 -4.01
C THR A 218 -2.72 8.66 -4.82
N THR A 219 -3.29 7.68 -4.13
CA THR A 219 -3.93 6.52 -4.75
C THR A 219 -5.16 6.12 -3.96
N ILE A 220 -6.26 5.88 -4.66
CA ILE A 220 -7.37 5.10 -4.10
C ILE A 220 -7.18 3.65 -4.54
N ARG A 221 -7.24 2.71 -3.60
CA ARG A 221 -7.20 1.28 -3.91
C ARG A 221 -8.54 0.65 -3.56
N ILE A 222 -9.15 0.00 -4.54
CA ILE A 222 -10.40 -0.73 -4.42
C ILE A 222 -10.07 -2.22 -4.40
N THR A 223 -10.37 -2.90 -3.30
CA THR A 223 -10.30 -4.37 -3.24
C THR A 223 -11.60 -4.96 -3.78
N ALA A 224 -11.62 -5.38 -5.04
CA ALA A 224 -12.78 -5.93 -5.74
C ALA A 224 -13.09 -7.37 -5.28
N ILE A 225 -14.28 -7.56 -4.72
CA ILE A 225 -14.80 -8.81 -4.18
C ILE A 225 -16.07 -9.18 -4.96
N LYS A 226 -15.98 -10.27 -5.72
CA LYS A 226 -17.07 -10.76 -6.57
C LYS A 226 -18.28 -11.13 -5.73
N GLY A 227 -19.46 -10.69 -6.20
CA GLY A 227 -20.73 -10.91 -5.51
C GLY A 227 -20.91 -10.08 -4.23
N MET A 228 -20.05 -9.10 -3.98
CA MET A 228 -20.15 -8.23 -2.79
C MET A 228 -20.06 -6.74 -3.14
N ASN A 229 -18.89 -6.24 -3.55
CA ASN A 229 -18.66 -4.80 -3.76
C ASN A 229 -18.38 -4.40 -5.20
N MET A 230 -18.35 -5.35 -6.13
CA MET A 230 -18.30 -5.05 -7.56
C MET A 230 -19.68 -4.61 -8.07
N VAL A 231 -20.18 -3.50 -7.52
CA VAL A 231 -21.51 -2.91 -7.75
C VAL A 231 -21.40 -1.39 -7.74
N SER A 232 -22.39 -0.69 -8.31
CA SER A 232 -22.48 0.77 -8.33
C SER A 232 -21.17 1.46 -8.77
N PRO A 233 -20.70 1.22 -10.00
CA PRO A 233 -19.50 1.88 -10.54
C PRO A 233 -19.60 3.41 -10.44
N GLU A 234 -20.79 3.98 -10.60
CA GLU A 234 -21.07 5.41 -10.42
C GLU A 234 -20.82 5.89 -8.98
N GLY A 235 -21.11 5.06 -7.98
CA GLY A 235 -20.83 5.37 -6.58
C GLY A 235 -19.33 5.37 -6.28
N TYR A 236 -18.58 4.43 -6.85
CA TYR A 236 -17.11 4.45 -6.78
C TYR A 236 -16.53 5.68 -7.49
N ALA A 237 -17.05 6.03 -8.67
CA ALA A 237 -16.62 7.22 -9.39
C ALA A 237 -16.84 8.50 -8.57
N GLU A 238 -17.95 8.62 -7.85
CA GLU A 238 -18.19 9.76 -6.95
C GLU A 238 -17.16 9.85 -5.83
N LEU A 239 -16.83 8.72 -5.19
CA LEU A 239 -15.80 8.68 -4.14
C LEU A 239 -14.41 8.99 -4.70
N VAL A 240 -14.11 8.54 -5.92
CA VAL A 240 -12.87 8.88 -6.63
C VAL A 240 -12.80 10.37 -6.93
N ARG A 241 -13.87 10.98 -7.43
CA ARG A 241 -13.93 12.43 -7.65
C ARG A 241 -13.73 13.23 -6.37
N ARG A 242 -14.32 12.77 -5.27
CA ARG A 242 -14.17 13.41 -3.95
C ARG A 242 -12.73 13.35 -3.43
N GLY A 243 -12.07 12.20 -3.58
CA GLY A 243 -10.68 12.02 -3.15
C GLY A 243 -9.63 12.58 -4.10
N ASP A 244 -10.02 12.88 -5.35
CA ASP A 244 -9.19 13.38 -6.45
C ASP A 244 -7.78 12.74 -6.55
N PRO A 245 -7.63 11.40 -6.42
CA PRO A 245 -6.33 10.77 -6.35
C PRO A 245 -5.62 10.80 -7.70
N ASP A 246 -4.29 10.76 -7.71
CA ASP A 246 -3.54 10.65 -8.97
C ASP A 246 -3.82 9.33 -9.69
N PHE A 247 -4.00 8.26 -8.91
CA PHE A 247 -4.20 6.90 -9.39
C PHE A 247 -5.38 6.20 -8.71
N VAL A 248 -6.01 5.25 -9.41
CA VAL A 248 -6.95 4.30 -8.84
C VAL A 248 -6.49 2.89 -9.18
N GLU A 249 -6.25 2.08 -8.16
CA GLU A 249 -5.96 0.65 -8.31
C GLU A 249 -7.23 -0.16 -8.06
N VAL A 250 -7.73 -0.86 -9.08
CA VAL A 250 -8.81 -1.84 -8.91
C VAL A 250 -8.19 -3.22 -8.87
N LYS A 251 -8.19 -3.85 -7.70
CA LYS A 251 -7.46 -5.10 -7.44
C LYS A 251 -8.39 -6.19 -6.94
N ALA A 252 -8.29 -7.40 -7.50
CA ALA A 252 -9.01 -8.55 -6.99
C ALA A 252 -8.67 -8.82 -5.51
N TYR A 253 -9.69 -9.13 -4.73
CA TYR A 253 -9.52 -9.89 -3.50
C TYR A 253 -8.87 -11.23 -3.81
N MET A 254 -7.87 -11.62 -3.00
CA MET A 254 -7.20 -12.92 -3.07
C MET A 254 -7.62 -13.77 -1.87
N PHE A 255 -7.94 -15.05 -2.11
CA PHE A 255 -8.48 -15.98 -1.10
C PHE A 255 -7.38 -16.48 -0.12
N VAL A 256 -6.91 -15.61 0.79
CA VAL A 256 -5.76 -15.89 1.67
C VAL A 256 -6.01 -15.54 3.15
N GLY A 257 -5.27 -16.18 4.05
CA GLY A 257 -5.34 -15.92 5.49
C GLY A 257 -6.73 -16.13 6.12
N ALA A 258 -7.05 -15.39 7.18
CA ALA A 258 -8.31 -15.57 7.92
C ALA A 258 -9.57 -15.17 7.15
N SER A 259 -9.43 -14.43 6.04
CA SER A 259 -10.56 -14.07 5.17
C SER A 259 -11.29 -15.30 4.63
N ARG A 260 -10.58 -16.43 4.49
CA ARG A 260 -11.10 -17.74 4.06
C ARG A 260 -12.16 -18.33 5.00
N GLN A 261 -12.26 -17.82 6.23
CA GLN A 261 -13.29 -18.19 7.20
C GLN A 261 -14.61 -17.42 7.00
N VAL A 262 -14.61 -16.39 6.15
CA VAL A 262 -15.75 -15.48 5.93
C VAL A 262 -16.17 -15.48 4.46
N LEU A 263 -15.21 -15.53 3.55
CA LEU A 263 -15.39 -15.53 2.10
C LEU A 263 -15.07 -16.91 1.52
N SER A 264 -15.43 -17.11 0.25
CA SER A 264 -15.10 -18.31 -0.52
C SER A 264 -14.19 -17.98 -1.70
N ILE A 265 -13.58 -18.99 -2.32
CA ILE A 265 -12.77 -18.81 -3.53
C ILE A 265 -13.59 -18.18 -4.69
N LYS A 266 -14.92 -18.38 -4.71
CA LYS A 266 -15.81 -17.77 -5.71
C LYS A 266 -15.89 -16.24 -5.60
N ASN A 267 -15.49 -15.67 -4.47
CA ASN A 267 -15.46 -14.22 -4.26
C ASN A 267 -14.19 -13.57 -4.83
N MET A 268 -13.19 -14.34 -5.27
CA MET A 268 -12.00 -13.85 -5.94
C MET A 268 -12.28 -13.68 -7.45
N PRO A 269 -12.46 -12.44 -7.95
CA PRO A 269 -12.77 -12.22 -9.36
C PRO A 269 -11.62 -12.64 -10.27
N TYR A 270 -11.93 -13.02 -11.51
CA TYR A 270 -10.93 -13.15 -12.56
C TYR A 270 -10.42 -11.77 -13.00
N HIS A 271 -9.26 -11.74 -13.66
CA HIS A 271 -8.66 -10.49 -14.12
C HIS A 271 -9.59 -9.71 -15.06
N ASP A 272 -10.24 -10.39 -16.01
CA ASP A 272 -11.16 -9.74 -16.95
C ASP A 272 -12.39 -9.14 -16.25
N GLU A 273 -12.84 -9.75 -15.15
CA GLU A 273 -13.92 -9.19 -14.33
C GLU A 273 -13.49 -7.93 -13.59
N VAL A 274 -12.24 -7.90 -13.10
CA VAL A 274 -11.64 -6.69 -12.51
C VAL A 274 -11.52 -5.59 -13.54
N LYS A 275 -11.05 -5.91 -14.75
CA LYS A 275 -10.92 -4.96 -15.86
C LYS A 275 -12.26 -4.40 -16.29
N ALA A 276 -13.26 -5.25 -16.53
CA ALA A 276 -14.60 -4.82 -16.89
C ALA A 276 -15.21 -3.90 -15.81
N PHE A 277 -14.99 -4.22 -14.53
CA PHE A 277 -15.45 -3.36 -13.43
C PHE A 277 -14.72 -2.01 -13.39
N ALA A 278 -13.40 -2.00 -13.62
CA ALA A 278 -12.62 -0.77 -13.71
C ALA A 278 -13.07 0.12 -14.89
N GLU A 279 -13.36 -0.47 -16.05
CA GLU A 279 -13.88 0.22 -17.23
C GLU A 279 -15.29 0.79 -16.97
N ALA A 280 -16.15 0.07 -16.24
CA ALA A 280 -17.45 0.58 -15.81
C ALA A 280 -17.32 1.81 -14.90
N ILE A 281 -16.36 1.82 -13.97
CA ILE A 281 -16.06 3.00 -13.14
C ILE A 281 -15.54 4.15 -14.03
N LEU A 282 -14.63 3.86 -14.97
CA LEU A 282 -14.07 4.86 -15.89
C LEU A 282 -15.12 5.57 -16.74
N ALA A 283 -16.21 4.89 -17.11
CA ALA A 283 -17.31 5.51 -17.85
C ALA A 283 -17.91 6.75 -17.15
N HIS A 284 -17.70 6.89 -15.84
CA HIS A 284 -18.14 8.02 -15.02
C HIS A 284 -16.99 8.97 -14.60
N LEU A 285 -15.75 8.72 -15.06
CA LEU A 285 -14.54 9.45 -14.70
C LEU A 285 -13.80 9.98 -15.95
N PRO A 286 -14.32 11.02 -16.64
CA PRO A 286 -13.74 11.50 -17.90
C PRO A 286 -12.30 12.03 -17.78
N GLY A 287 -11.84 12.40 -16.58
CA GLY A 287 -10.47 12.85 -16.30
C GLY A 287 -9.44 11.72 -16.12
N TYR A 288 -9.89 10.46 -16.12
CA TYR A 288 -9.05 9.28 -15.94
C TYR A 288 -9.06 8.41 -17.19
N ALA A 289 -8.06 7.55 -17.32
CA ALA A 289 -8.06 6.46 -18.30
C ALA A 289 -7.32 5.23 -17.75
N LEU A 290 -7.47 4.11 -18.47
CA LEU A 290 -6.79 2.86 -18.20
C LEU A 290 -5.30 3.01 -18.52
N ALA A 291 -4.44 2.92 -17.50
CA ALA A 291 -3.01 3.16 -17.64
C ALA A 291 -2.19 1.89 -17.84
N ASP A 292 -2.47 0.87 -17.03
CA ASP A 292 -1.78 -0.41 -17.11
C ASP A 292 -2.58 -1.51 -16.40
N GLU A 293 -2.15 -2.76 -16.55
CA GLU A 293 -2.72 -3.92 -15.88
C GLU A 293 -1.63 -4.95 -15.54
N HIS A 294 -1.85 -5.72 -14.48
CA HIS A 294 -0.97 -6.81 -14.11
C HIS A 294 -1.79 -8.07 -13.80
N LYS A 295 -1.93 -8.92 -14.82
CA LYS A 295 -2.76 -10.14 -14.79
C LYS A 295 -2.42 -11.08 -13.63
N PRO A 296 -1.13 -11.38 -13.32
CA PRO A 296 -0.80 -12.27 -12.19
C PRO A 296 -1.28 -11.75 -10.83
N SER A 297 -1.38 -10.43 -10.66
CA SER A 297 -1.93 -9.79 -9.45
C SER A 297 -3.42 -9.44 -9.56
N ARG A 298 -4.06 -9.72 -10.70
CA ARG A 298 -5.45 -9.37 -11.02
C ARG A 298 -5.78 -7.93 -10.66
N VAL A 299 -4.97 -7.00 -11.16
CA VAL A 299 -5.06 -5.58 -10.83
C VAL A 299 -4.96 -4.73 -12.09
N VAL A 300 -5.75 -3.67 -12.09
CA VAL A 300 -5.77 -2.64 -13.12
C VAL A 300 -5.44 -1.29 -12.49
N LEU A 301 -4.63 -0.50 -13.20
CA LEU A 301 -4.30 0.86 -12.88
C LEU A 301 -5.11 1.82 -13.75
N LEU A 302 -5.85 2.70 -13.10
CA LEU A 302 -6.41 3.90 -13.70
C LEU A 302 -5.56 5.09 -13.27
N ALA A 303 -5.31 6.02 -14.17
CA ALA A 303 -4.55 7.24 -13.86
C ALA A 303 -5.25 8.47 -14.42
N LYS A 304 -5.04 9.63 -13.78
CA LYS A 304 -5.43 10.91 -14.38
C LYS A 304 -4.75 11.06 -15.74
N LYS A 305 -5.49 11.54 -16.75
CA LYS A 305 -4.97 11.73 -18.12
C LYS A 305 -3.76 12.66 -18.20
N GLN A 306 -3.55 13.52 -17.19
CA GLN A 306 -2.35 14.36 -17.09
C GLN A 306 -1.03 13.56 -16.98
N TYR A 307 -1.10 12.27 -16.63
CA TYR A 307 0.05 11.36 -16.61
C TYR A 307 0.26 10.67 -17.95
N TYR A 308 -0.51 10.98 -18.99
CA TYR A 308 -0.30 10.46 -20.33
C TYR A 308 0.48 11.50 -21.15
N ASP A 309 1.63 11.08 -21.68
CA ASP A 309 2.42 11.89 -22.61
C ASP A 309 1.95 11.60 -24.04
N GLU A 310 1.23 12.56 -24.64
CA GLU A 310 0.72 12.46 -26.01
C GLU A 310 1.83 12.39 -27.07
N ALA A 311 2.97 13.05 -26.84
CA ALA A 311 4.08 13.05 -27.80
C ALA A 311 4.77 11.68 -27.84
N ARG A 312 4.90 11.03 -26.67
CA ARG A 312 5.53 9.71 -26.53
C ARG A 312 4.55 8.56 -26.63
N LYS A 313 3.25 8.83 -26.55
CA LYS A 313 2.17 7.85 -26.46
C LYS A 313 2.36 6.88 -25.28
N SER A 314 2.87 7.39 -24.15
CA SER A 314 3.24 6.59 -22.98
C SER A 314 2.70 7.16 -21.67
N TRP A 315 2.51 6.28 -20.68
CA TRP A 315 2.11 6.65 -19.33
C TRP A 315 3.34 6.97 -18.45
N GLU A 316 3.34 8.14 -17.85
CA GLU A 316 4.37 8.70 -16.96
C GLU A 316 4.04 8.41 -15.48
N THR A 317 3.83 7.13 -15.16
CA THR A 317 3.37 6.70 -13.82
C THR A 317 4.51 6.32 -12.88
N TRP A 318 5.72 6.09 -13.39
CA TRP A 318 6.88 5.69 -12.59
C TRP A 318 7.38 6.82 -11.69
N ILE A 319 7.94 6.48 -10.54
CA ILE A 319 8.39 7.46 -9.55
C ILE A 319 9.86 7.82 -9.81
N ASP A 320 10.16 9.11 -9.97
CA ASP A 320 11.52 9.63 -9.83
C ASP A 320 11.85 9.80 -8.34
N PHE A 321 12.49 8.76 -7.78
CA PHE A 321 12.89 8.71 -6.38
C PHE A 321 13.94 9.77 -6.05
N ASN A 322 14.84 10.12 -6.98
CA ASN A 322 15.87 11.12 -6.73
C ASN A 322 15.22 12.51 -6.61
N ALA A 323 14.35 12.86 -7.55
CA ALA A 323 13.59 14.10 -7.49
C ALA A 323 12.66 14.14 -6.25
N PHE A 324 12.12 12.99 -5.81
CA PHE A 324 11.34 12.90 -4.57
C PHE A 324 12.20 13.31 -3.36
N PHE A 325 13.39 12.72 -3.18
CA PHE A 325 14.23 13.03 -2.02
C PHE A 325 14.79 14.45 -2.03
N GLN A 326 15.08 15.02 -3.21
CA GLN A 326 15.46 16.42 -3.34
C GLN A 326 14.35 17.36 -2.84
N ARG A 327 13.10 17.10 -3.26
CA ARG A 327 11.95 17.89 -2.81
C ARG A 327 11.60 17.66 -1.34
N TRP A 328 11.79 16.43 -0.84
CA TRP A 328 11.64 16.15 0.59
C TRP A 328 12.63 16.98 1.42
N ALA A 329 13.90 17.07 0.99
CA ALA A 329 14.90 17.87 1.70
C ALA A 329 14.50 19.36 1.77
N ALA A 330 13.98 19.93 0.67
CA ALA A 330 13.47 21.31 0.66
C ALA A 330 12.23 21.49 1.56
N TYR A 331 11.33 20.49 1.59
CA TYR A 331 10.18 20.47 2.50
C TYR A 331 10.63 20.46 3.98
N GLU A 332 11.61 19.62 4.34
CA GLU A 332 12.14 19.51 5.69
C GLU A 332 12.89 20.77 6.14
N ALA A 333 13.61 21.42 5.22
CA ALA A 333 14.26 22.71 5.46
C ALA A 333 13.28 23.88 5.65
N GLY A 334 11.97 23.66 5.42
CA GLY A 334 10.93 24.68 5.55
C GLY A 334 10.88 25.67 4.38
N GLU A 335 11.68 25.45 3.34
CA GLU A 335 11.75 26.28 2.12
C GLU A 335 10.43 26.29 1.36
N CYS A 336 9.58 25.29 1.61
CA CYS A 336 8.29 25.10 0.95
C CYS A 336 7.07 25.62 1.70
N ARG A 337 7.25 26.39 2.79
CA ARG A 337 6.12 26.91 3.58
C ARG A 337 5.31 27.98 2.84
N ASP A 338 5.96 28.76 1.98
CA ASP A 338 5.37 29.94 1.31
C ASP A 338 5.38 29.87 -0.24
N ILE A 339 5.80 28.74 -0.82
CA ILE A 339 5.90 28.54 -2.29
C ILE A 339 4.56 28.02 -2.86
N PRO A 340 4.12 28.49 -4.05
CA PRO A 340 2.96 27.94 -4.76
C PRO A 340 3.00 26.40 -4.84
N SER A 341 1.82 25.78 -4.71
CA SER A 341 1.70 24.32 -4.52
C SER A 341 2.30 23.47 -5.63
N GLU A 342 2.53 24.03 -6.82
CA GLU A 342 3.06 23.32 -8.00
C GLU A 342 4.59 23.21 -7.96
N GLU A 343 5.30 24.24 -7.50
CA GLU A 343 6.78 24.29 -7.46
C GLU A 343 7.36 23.46 -6.30
N CYS A 344 6.65 23.37 -5.17
CA CYS A 344 6.98 22.43 -4.10
C CYS A 344 6.03 21.22 -4.02
N SER A 345 5.33 20.91 -5.11
CA SER A 345 4.59 19.66 -5.16
C SER A 345 5.61 18.50 -5.24
N VAL A 346 5.51 17.55 -4.32
CA VAL A 346 6.18 16.25 -4.47
C VAL A 346 5.42 15.35 -5.46
N ARG A 347 4.42 15.91 -6.16
CA ARG A 347 3.44 15.23 -7.00
C ARG A 347 4.01 14.85 -8.38
N TRP A 348 5.03 15.58 -8.85
CA TRP A 348 5.56 15.48 -10.21
C TRP A 348 6.96 14.90 -10.25
N THR A 349 7.07 13.60 -10.02
CA THR A 349 8.30 12.83 -10.20
C THR A 349 8.02 11.69 -11.16
N SER A 350 7.88 11.95 -12.46
CA SER A 350 7.88 10.86 -13.44
C SER A 350 9.32 10.55 -13.87
N ALA A 351 9.81 9.35 -13.54
CA ALA A 351 11.10 8.89 -14.03
C ALA A 351 10.91 8.34 -15.45
N HIS A 352 11.68 8.86 -16.40
CA HIS A 352 11.85 8.23 -17.71
C HIS A 352 12.85 7.08 -17.55
N ALA A 353 12.38 5.91 -17.17
CA ALA A 353 13.19 4.70 -17.19
C ALA A 353 12.77 3.83 -18.37
N ALA A 354 13.76 3.35 -19.13
CA ALA A 354 13.54 2.29 -20.10
C ALA A 354 12.94 1.08 -19.36
N ARG A 355 11.87 0.51 -19.92
CA ARG A 355 11.12 -0.63 -19.35
C ARG A 355 11.91 -1.94 -19.54
N ASP A 356 13.20 -1.94 -19.22
CA ASP A 356 14.15 -3.02 -19.58
C ASP A 356 14.13 -4.19 -18.60
N LEU A 357 13.27 -4.15 -17.58
CA LEU A 357 12.99 -5.30 -16.72
C LEU A 357 11.65 -5.91 -17.14
N GLU A 358 11.71 -6.96 -17.97
CA GLU A 358 10.55 -7.80 -18.23
C GLU A 358 10.00 -8.32 -16.89
N VAL A 359 8.76 -7.96 -16.58
CA VAL A 359 8.01 -8.64 -15.53
C VAL A 359 7.67 -10.01 -16.10
N ALA A 360 8.44 -11.03 -15.73
CA ALA A 360 8.13 -12.39 -16.12
C ALA A 360 6.66 -12.70 -15.76
N GLU A 361 5.85 -13.04 -16.76
CA GLU A 361 4.45 -13.43 -16.61
C GLU A 361 4.35 -14.87 -16.10
N GLY A 362 5.05 -15.19 -15.00
CA GLY A 362 4.94 -16.47 -14.35
C GLY A 362 3.57 -16.64 -13.71
N ASP A 363 2.91 -17.77 -13.96
CA ASP A 363 1.72 -18.17 -13.21
C ASP A 363 2.08 -18.29 -11.72
N ILE A 364 1.47 -17.44 -10.88
CA ILE A 364 1.63 -17.53 -9.43
C ILE A 364 0.68 -18.60 -8.93
N GLU A 365 1.25 -19.69 -8.43
CA GLU A 365 0.49 -20.69 -7.68
C GLU A 365 0.15 -20.17 -6.28
N GLU A 366 -1.00 -20.57 -5.73
CA GLU A 366 -1.51 -20.16 -4.40
C GLU A 366 -0.46 -20.28 -3.29
N LYS A 367 0.42 -21.29 -3.38
CA LYS A 367 1.52 -21.56 -2.44
C LYS A 367 2.60 -20.47 -2.40
N ASP A 368 2.71 -19.63 -3.43
CA ASP A 368 3.70 -18.55 -3.53
C ASP A 368 3.18 -17.23 -2.91
N LEU A 369 1.91 -17.16 -2.46
CA LEU A 369 1.29 -15.98 -1.86
C LEU A 369 1.18 -16.01 -0.31
N ASP A 370 1.36 -17.16 0.33
CA ASP A 370 1.22 -17.35 1.78
C ASP A 370 2.52 -17.10 2.59
#